data_AF-A0A099P4P1-F1
#
_entry.id   AF-A0A099P4P1-F1
#
_cell.length_a   1.000
_cell.length_b   1.000
_cell.length_c   1.000
_cell.angle_alpha   90.00
_cell.angle_beta   90.00
_cell.angle_gamma   90.00
#
_symmetry.space_group_name_H-M   'P 1'
#
loop_
_entity.id
_entity.type
_entity.pdbx_description
1 polymer ?
#
loop_
_entity_poly.entity_id
_entity_poly.type
_entity_poly.pdbx_seq_one_letter_code
_entity_poly.pdbx_strand_id
1 'polypeptide(L)'
;MPSVNVAVIGAGVVGKSFLAQLAALKSKSITYNLIFLSTSRKALISSDYKPLDIANALDLLKTSSQPSLSIADLIAYLKESPLPVILVDNTSNEDLAKSYPQFVENGISIATPNKKAFSGSFKLWNEIFNNSGSGLVYHEASVGAGLPLISPLKEMVETGDKVVQIEGIFSGTLSYIFNEFSTIQPNTAKFSQIVSVAKELGYTEPDPRDDLNGLDVAQFYILSNSLFNSKGIRIC
;
A
#
# COMPACT_ATOMS: atom_id res chain seq x y z
N MET A 1 24.29 9.67 -10.55
CA MET A 1 23.22 8.64 -10.60
C MET A 1 21.89 9.38 -10.61
N PRO A 2 20.88 8.93 -11.38
CA PRO A 2 19.52 9.44 -11.25
C PRO A 2 19.07 9.43 -9.79
N SER A 3 18.39 10.49 -9.37
CA SER A 3 17.90 10.64 -8.00
C SER A 3 16.41 10.92 -8.00
N VAL A 4 15.73 10.35 -7.03
CA VAL A 4 14.30 10.59 -6.78
C VAL A 4 14.10 11.00 -5.33
N ASN A 5 13.13 11.88 -5.11
CA ASN A 5 12.73 12.30 -3.79
C ASN A 5 11.55 11.44 -3.31
N VAL A 6 11.62 11.00 -2.06
CA VAL A 6 10.66 10.10 -1.44
C VAL A 6 9.99 10.84 -0.29
N ALA A 7 8.66 10.89 -0.33
CA ALA A 7 7.83 11.46 0.72
C ALA A 7 7.01 10.34 1.36
N VAL A 8 7.24 10.04 2.63
CA VAL A 8 6.61 8.92 3.33
C VAL A 8 5.52 9.42 4.26
N ILE A 9 4.32 8.86 4.14
CA ILE A 9 3.22 9.05 5.10
C ILE A 9 2.96 7.73 5.80
N GLY A 10 2.91 7.77 7.13
CA GLY A 10 2.67 6.58 7.96
C GLY A 10 3.98 5.99 8.47
N ALA A 11 4.16 6.07 9.80
CA ALA A 11 5.23 5.44 10.55
C ALA A 11 4.70 4.33 11.49
N GLY A 12 3.68 3.61 11.03
CA GLY A 12 3.11 2.43 11.70
C GLY A 12 3.99 1.18 11.51
N VAL A 13 3.40 -0.01 11.69
CA VAL A 13 4.14 -1.29 11.52
C VAL A 13 4.78 -1.39 10.13
N VAL A 14 3.98 -1.22 9.07
CA VAL A 14 4.45 -1.28 7.68
C VAL A 14 5.45 -0.14 7.38
N GLY A 15 5.11 1.10 7.75
CA GLY A 15 5.97 2.26 7.49
C GLY A 15 7.35 2.18 8.15
N LYS A 16 7.44 1.65 9.38
CA LYS A 16 8.73 1.40 10.05
C LYS A 16 9.56 0.36 9.31
N SER A 17 8.94 -0.74 8.88
CA SER A 17 9.61 -1.78 8.10
C SER A 17 10.10 -1.22 6.75
N PHE A 18 9.26 -0.45 6.06
CA PHE A 18 9.60 0.24 4.82
C PHE A 18 10.82 1.16 4.99
N LEU A 19 10.84 2.02 6.01
CA LEU A 19 11.96 2.93 6.27
C LEU A 19 13.26 2.18 6.57
N ALA A 20 13.20 1.10 7.35
CA ALA A 20 14.37 0.27 7.63
C ALA A 20 14.93 -0.39 6.35
N GLN A 21 14.05 -0.90 5.48
CA GLN A 21 14.44 -1.45 4.18
C GLN A 21 15.01 -0.39 3.25
N LEU A 22 14.39 0.80 3.20
CA LEU A 22 14.86 1.92 2.39
C LEU A 22 16.25 2.39 2.83
N ALA A 23 16.52 2.47 4.14
CA ALA A 23 17.83 2.81 4.68
C ALA A 23 18.91 1.76 4.34
N ALA A 24 18.54 0.48 4.31
CA ALA A 24 19.45 -0.62 3.99
C ALA A 24 19.66 -0.82 2.47
N LEU A 25 18.86 -0.18 1.63
CA LEU A 25 18.86 -0.38 0.18
C LEU A 25 20.17 0.14 -0.45
N LYS A 26 21.01 -0.78 -0.91
CA LYS A 26 22.24 -0.47 -1.67
C LYS A 26 21.96 -0.44 -3.17
N SER A 27 21.15 0.53 -3.59
CA SER A 27 20.88 0.74 -5.02
C SER A 27 22.13 1.25 -5.74
N LYS A 28 22.51 0.58 -6.84
CA LYS A 28 23.63 0.98 -7.70
C LYS A 28 23.21 1.89 -8.87
N SER A 29 21.91 2.05 -9.08
CA SER A 29 21.38 2.73 -10.28
C SER A 29 20.61 4.01 -9.95
N ILE A 30 19.94 4.08 -8.80
CA ILE A 30 19.09 5.20 -8.40
C ILE A 30 19.37 5.58 -6.95
N THR A 31 19.43 6.88 -6.65
CA THR A 31 19.48 7.39 -5.27
C THR A 31 18.09 7.79 -4.81
N TYR A 32 17.69 7.34 -3.62
CA TYR A 32 16.39 7.65 -3.01
C TYR A 32 16.60 8.59 -1.83
N ASN A 33 16.09 9.81 -1.94
CA ASN A 33 16.25 10.84 -0.92
C ASN A 33 14.95 10.97 -0.12
N LEU A 34 14.96 10.59 1.16
CA LEU A 34 13.82 10.90 2.02
C LEU A 34 13.76 12.41 2.24
N ILE A 35 12.69 13.08 1.79
CA ILE A 35 12.51 14.54 1.97
C ILE A 35 11.37 14.88 2.93
N PHE A 36 10.48 13.92 3.17
CA PHE A 36 9.31 14.09 4.01
C PHE A 36 8.97 12.78 4.71
N LEU A 37 8.66 12.85 6.00
CA LEU A 37 8.14 11.73 6.78
C LEU A 37 7.06 12.24 7.73
N SER A 38 5.86 11.66 7.73
CA SER A 38 4.79 12.09 8.63
C SER A 38 4.00 10.96 9.31
N THR A 39 3.40 11.34 10.43
CA THR A 39 2.27 10.66 11.07
C THR A 39 1.05 11.60 11.01
N SER A 40 -0.08 11.21 11.61
CA SER A 40 -1.26 12.08 11.70
C SER A 40 -1.07 13.37 12.53
N ARG A 41 0.04 13.51 13.27
CA ARG A 41 0.26 14.65 14.18
C ARG A 41 1.55 15.40 13.94
N LYS A 42 2.57 14.73 13.40
CA LYS A 42 3.94 15.23 13.32
C LYS A 42 4.54 14.93 11.97
N ALA A 43 5.45 15.78 11.52
CA ALA A 43 6.23 15.58 10.32
C ALA A 43 7.72 15.91 10.51
N LEU A 44 8.53 15.35 9.64
CA LEU A 44 9.84 15.85 9.25
C LEU A 44 9.71 16.35 7.83
N ILE A 45 10.15 17.58 7.58
CA ILE A 45 10.00 18.26 6.30
C ILE A 45 11.36 18.85 5.95
N SER A 46 11.91 18.45 4.81
CA SER A 46 13.13 19.03 4.27
C SER A 46 12.77 20.24 3.40
N SER A 47 12.89 21.45 3.95
CA SER A 47 12.50 22.68 3.24
C SER A 47 13.38 22.98 2.02
N ASP A 48 14.59 22.45 1.96
CA ASP A 48 15.51 22.58 0.82
C ASP A 48 15.59 21.31 -0.05
N TYR A 49 14.70 20.34 0.19
CA TYR A 49 14.66 19.03 -0.47
C TYR A 49 15.95 18.22 -0.36
N LYS A 50 16.85 18.55 0.57
CA LYS A 50 18.00 17.69 0.86
C LYS A 50 17.57 16.43 1.60
N PRO A 51 18.30 15.31 1.44
CA PRO A 51 17.96 14.06 2.10
C PRO A 51 17.97 14.20 3.63
N LEU A 52 16.90 13.77 4.26
CA LEU A 52 16.83 13.49 5.69
C LEU A 52 17.59 12.20 5.99
N ASP A 53 18.12 12.11 7.20
CA ASP A 53 18.77 10.89 7.69
C ASP A 53 17.72 9.79 7.92
N ILE A 54 17.60 8.88 6.95
CA ILE A 54 16.61 7.78 6.96
C ILE A 54 16.83 6.86 8.17
N ALA A 55 18.09 6.60 8.55
CA ALA A 55 18.41 5.70 9.65
C ALA A 55 17.90 6.23 11.00
N ASN A 56 17.93 7.55 11.18
CA ASN A 56 17.47 8.23 12.40
C ASN A 56 16.10 8.90 12.26
N ALA A 57 15.44 8.80 11.10
CA ALA A 57 14.21 9.53 10.79
C ALA A 57 13.08 9.26 11.79
N LEU A 58 12.95 8.02 12.29
CA LEU A 58 11.93 7.68 13.27
C LEU A 58 12.15 8.36 14.63
N ASP A 59 13.40 8.50 15.06
CA ASP A 59 13.72 9.15 16.33
C ASP A 59 13.62 10.68 16.22
N LEU A 60 14.06 11.25 15.10
CA LEU A 60 13.84 12.65 14.76
C LEU A 60 12.33 12.98 14.71
N LEU A 61 11.50 12.10 14.16
CA LEU A 61 10.06 12.31 14.07
C LEU A 61 9.39 12.33 15.45
N LYS A 62 9.86 11.50 16.40
CA LYS A 62 9.33 11.47 17.77
C LYS A 62 9.53 12.83 18.48
N THR A 63 10.71 13.42 18.31
CA THR A 63 11.08 14.71 18.94
C THR A 63 10.61 15.93 18.13
N SER A 64 10.21 15.76 16.88
CA SER A 64 9.67 16.83 16.05
C SER A 64 8.44 17.50 16.68
N SER A 65 8.40 18.83 16.57
CA SER A 65 7.26 19.70 16.88
C SER A 65 6.53 20.19 15.63
N GLN A 66 7.03 19.86 14.43
CA GLN A 66 6.41 20.27 13.18
C GLN A 66 5.10 19.49 12.95
N PRO A 67 3.97 20.17 12.71
CA PRO A 67 2.71 19.50 12.42
C PRO A 67 2.76 18.82 11.04
N SER A 68 1.89 17.84 10.82
CA SER A 68 1.66 17.30 9.48
C SER A 68 1.02 18.35 8.57
N LEU A 69 1.40 18.35 7.29
CA LEU A 69 0.80 19.20 6.27
C LEU A 69 -0.62 18.73 5.94
N SER A 70 -1.48 19.68 5.55
CA SER A 70 -2.73 19.34 4.88
C SER A 70 -2.44 18.68 3.53
N ILE A 71 -3.42 17.99 2.93
CA ILE A 71 -3.25 17.38 1.60
C ILE A 71 -2.87 18.44 0.56
N ALA A 72 -3.51 19.61 0.60
CA ALA A 72 -3.25 20.71 -0.31
C ALA A 72 -1.81 21.26 -0.14
N ASP A 73 -1.39 21.50 1.10
CA ASP A 73 -0.03 22.00 1.39
C ASP A 73 1.04 20.97 1.06
N LEU A 74 0.74 19.68 1.24
CA LEU A 74 1.64 18.60 0.87
C LEU A 74 1.84 18.55 -0.64
N ILE A 75 0.77 18.63 -1.44
CA ILE A 75 0.87 18.66 -2.90
C ILE A 75 1.67 19.88 -3.35
N ALA A 76 1.39 21.05 -2.77
CA ALA A 76 2.12 22.28 -3.07
C ALA A 76 3.62 22.14 -2.76
N TYR A 77 3.97 21.58 -1.61
CA TYR A 77 5.36 21.28 -1.25
C TYR A 77 6.01 20.28 -2.21
N LEU A 78 5.38 19.13 -2.48
CA LEU A 78 5.99 18.09 -3.32
C LEU A 78 6.16 18.51 -4.79
N LYS A 79 5.28 19.36 -5.30
CA LYS A 79 5.36 19.87 -6.68
C LYS A 79 6.57 20.76 -6.92
N GLU A 80 7.03 21.49 -5.90
CA GLU A 80 8.19 22.38 -5.97
C GLU A 80 9.53 21.63 -5.84
N SER A 81 9.49 20.29 -5.76
CA SER A 81 10.71 19.49 -5.67
C SER A 81 11.54 19.56 -6.97
N PRO A 82 12.86 19.75 -6.89
CA PRO A 82 13.71 19.81 -8.09
C PRO A 82 13.95 18.45 -8.75
N LEU A 83 13.46 17.35 -8.16
CA LEU A 83 13.61 15.98 -8.62
C LEU A 83 12.23 15.29 -8.67
N PRO A 84 12.07 14.23 -9.49
CA PRO A 84 10.85 13.42 -9.48
C PRO A 84 10.51 12.93 -8.07
N VAL A 85 9.24 13.00 -7.70
CA VAL A 85 8.75 12.66 -6.36
C VAL A 85 7.94 11.37 -6.39
N ILE A 86 8.19 10.51 -5.39
CA ILE A 86 7.39 9.35 -5.05
C ILE A 86 6.78 9.58 -3.66
N LEU A 87 5.46 9.71 -3.62
CA LEU A 87 4.66 9.61 -2.41
C LEU A 87 4.53 8.14 -2.01
N VAL A 88 4.94 7.80 -0.80
CA VAL A 88 4.77 6.46 -0.22
C VAL A 88 3.73 6.54 0.90
N ASP A 89 2.51 6.12 0.60
CA ASP A 89 1.40 6.10 1.57
C ASP A 89 1.34 4.74 2.27
N ASN A 90 1.93 4.64 3.47
CA ASN A 90 1.88 3.46 4.34
C ASN A 90 0.76 3.55 5.38
N THR A 91 -0.40 4.11 5.01
CA THR A 91 -1.57 4.27 5.88
C THR A 91 -2.78 3.51 5.37
N SER A 92 -3.87 3.59 6.15
CA SER A 92 -5.21 3.16 5.75
C SER A 92 -6.16 4.36 5.62
N ASN A 93 -5.62 5.55 5.37
CA ASN A 93 -6.36 6.81 5.36
C ASN A 93 -7.17 6.95 4.06
N GLU A 94 -8.49 7.08 4.19
CA GLU A 94 -9.41 7.18 3.05
C GLU A 94 -9.37 8.56 2.37
N ASP A 95 -9.20 9.65 3.13
CA ASP A 95 -9.15 10.99 2.56
C ASP A 95 -7.88 11.19 1.73
N LEU A 96 -6.76 10.65 2.21
CA LEU A 96 -5.51 10.62 1.44
C LEU A 96 -5.67 9.80 0.16
N ALA A 97 -6.27 8.61 0.24
CA ALA A 97 -6.56 7.77 -0.91
C ALA A 97 -7.44 8.47 -1.98
N LYS A 98 -8.48 9.20 -1.55
CA LYS A 98 -9.35 9.99 -2.45
C LYS A 98 -8.62 11.13 -3.16
N SER A 99 -7.53 11.62 -2.58
CA SER A 99 -6.73 12.71 -3.16
C SER A 99 -5.65 12.26 -4.15
N TYR A 100 -5.47 10.95 -4.36
CA TYR A 100 -4.46 10.42 -5.29
C TYR A 100 -4.52 11.02 -6.71
N PRO A 101 -5.70 11.27 -7.33
CA PRO A 101 -5.77 11.93 -8.63
C PRO A 101 -5.04 13.29 -8.65
N GLN A 102 -5.16 14.06 -7.56
CA GLN A 102 -4.52 15.38 -7.46
C GLN A 102 -2.99 15.28 -7.39
N PHE A 103 -2.45 14.25 -6.72
CA PHE A 103 -1.01 13.99 -6.73
C PHE A 103 -0.53 13.61 -8.13
N VAL A 104 -1.24 12.68 -8.78
CA VAL A 104 -0.90 12.18 -10.12
C VAL A 104 -0.92 13.30 -11.17
N GLU A 105 -1.93 14.17 -11.14
CA GLU A 105 -2.05 15.36 -12.01
C GLU A 105 -0.87 16.32 -11.87
N ASN A 106 -0.29 16.41 -10.66
CA ASN A 106 0.87 17.24 -10.39
C ASN A 106 2.20 16.49 -10.60
N GLY A 107 2.18 15.33 -11.29
CA GLY A 107 3.37 14.56 -11.65
C GLY A 107 4.01 13.80 -10.48
N ILE A 108 3.31 13.70 -9.35
CA ILE A 108 3.78 12.98 -8.16
C ILE A 108 3.37 11.52 -8.29
N SER A 109 4.34 10.62 -8.32
CA SER A 109 4.09 9.17 -8.36
C SER A 109 3.71 8.66 -6.97
N ILE A 110 2.96 7.56 -6.91
CA ILE A 110 2.46 6.97 -5.66
C ILE A 110 2.87 5.50 -5.59
N ALA A 111 3.40 5.08 -4.43
CA ALA A 111 3.61 3.68 -4.07
C ALA A 111 2.90 3.41 -2.74
N THR A 112 2.02 2.41 -2.67
CA THR A 112 1.17 2.25 -1.47
C THR A 112 0.65 0.83 -1.22
N PRO A 113 0.58 0.39 0.05
CA PRO A 113 -0.29 -0.71 0.48
C PRO A 113 -1.76 -0.31 0.73
N ASN A 114 -2.13 0.98 0.65
CA ASN A 114 -3.45 1.48 1.01
C ASN A 114 -4.52 1.04 0.01
N LYS A 115 -5.35 0.09 0.43
CA LYS A 115 -6.41 -0.50 -0.41
C LYS A 115 -7.56 0.47 -0.71
N LYS A 116 -7.71 1.56 0.06
CA LYS A 116 -8.90 2.44 0.01
C LYS A 116 -9.07 3.15 -1.34
N ALA A 117 -7.98 3.50 -2.01
CA ALA A 117 -8.01 4.18 -3.30
C ALA A 117 -8.57 3.30 -4.42
N PHE A 118 -8.50 1.98 -4.23
CA PHE A 118 -8.63 1.01 -5.31
C PHE A 118 -9.81 0.05 -5.11
N SER A 119 -10.23 -0.14 -3.85
CA SER A 119 -11.46 -0.86 -3.47
C SER A 119 -12.67 0.06 -3.27
N GLY A 120 -12.51 1.36 -3.54
CA GLY A 120 -13.57 2.36 -3.49
C GLY A 120 -14.44 2.36 -4.76
N SER A 121 -14.83 3.56 -5.21
CA SER A 121 -15.64 3.70 -6.43
C SER A 121 -14.83 3.44 -7.70
N PHE A 122 -15.45 2.84 -8.71
CA PHE A 122 -14.85 2.69 -10.05
C PHE A 122 -14.51 4.05 -10.70
N LYS A 123 -15.21 5.11 -10.29
CA LYS A 123 -14.88 6.49 -10.68
C LYS A 123 -13.49 6.89 -10.20
N LEU A 124 -13.19 6.70 -8.90
CA LEU A 124 -11.88 7.02 -8.32
C LEU A 124 -10.77 6.19 -9.00
N TRP A 125 -11.01 4.90 -9.25
CA TRP A 125 -10.07 4.06 -10.00
C TRP A 125 -9.71 4.68 -11.36
N ASN A 126 -10.71 5.09 -12.15
CA ASN A 126 -10.48 5.73 -13.44
C ASN A 126 -9.78 7.09 -13.33
N GLU A 127 -10.12 7.89 -12.31
CA GLU A 127 -9.45 9.18 -12.06
C GLU A 127 -7.97 9.01 -11.69
N ILE A 128 -7.60 7.87 -11.10
CA ILE A 128 -6.22 7.53 -10.78
C ILE A 128 -5.46 7.03 -12.02
N PHE A 129 -6.02 6.05 -12.74
CA PHE A 129 -5.28 5.32 -13.79
C PHE A 129 -5.46 5.86 -15.21
N ASN A 130 -6.56 6.55 -15.50
CA ASN A 130 -6.80 7.19 -16.80
C ASN A 130 -6.53 8.70 -16.75
N ASN A 131 -5.83 9.16 -15.72
CA ASN A 131 -5.43 10.56 -15.61
C ASN A 131 -4.46 10.94 -16.74
N SER A 132 -4.52 12.19 -17.21
CA SER A 132 -3.53 12.74 -18.15
C SER A 132 -2.21 13.16 -17.50
N GLY A 133 -2.13 13.10 -16.17
CA GLY A 133 -0.93 13.42 -15.40
C GLY A 133 0.21 12.42 -15.64
N SER A 134 1.44 12.85 -15.30
CA SER A 134 2.64 12.02 -15.48
C SER A 134 2.97 11.16 -14.25
N GLY A 135 2.23 11.28 -13.15
CA GLY A 135 2.44 10.47 -11.95
C GLY A 135 2.09 9.00 -12.20
N LEU A 136 2.95 8.09 -11.77
CA LEU A 136 2.68 6.66 -11.84
C LEU A 136 2.11 6.17 -10.51
N VAL A 137 1.18 5.23 -10.54
CA VAL A 137 0.59 4.64 -9.32
C VAL A 137 0.86 3.14 -9.26
N TYR A 138 1.48 2.72 -8.16
CA TYR A 138 1.78 1.33 -7.86
C TYR A 138 1.19 0.92 -6.51
N HIS A 139 0.51 -0.22 -6.51
CA HIS A 139 -0.22 -0.71 -5.35
C HIS A 139 -0.05 -2.21 -5.13
N GLU A 140 1.13 -2.78 -5.44
CA GLU A 140 1.39 -4.21 -5.31
C GLU A 140 1.00 -4.73 -3.91
N ALA A 141 1.42 -4.02 -2.86
CA ALA A 141 1.13 -4.39 -1.48
C ALA A 141 -0.32 -4.22 -1.02
N SER A 142 -1.20 -3.69 -1.87
CA SER A 142 -2.65 -3.66 -1.58
C SER A 142 -3.27 -5.06 -1.68
N VAL A 143 -2.63 -6.00 -2.39
CA VAL A 143 -3.11 -7.36 -2.61
C VAL A 143 -1.99 -8.36 -2.39
N GLY A 144 -2.17 -9.33 -1.50
CA GLY A 144 -1.14 -10.37 -1.28
C GLY A 144 0.17 -9.87 -0.67
N ALA A 145 0.17 -8.66 -0.10
CA ALA A 145 1.31 -8.05 0.59
C ALA A 145 2.60 -8.01 -0.26
N GLY A 146 3.57 -8.88 -0.01
CA GLY A 146 4.83 -8.90 -0.75
C GLY A 146 4.81 -9.78 -2.00
N LEU A 147 3.71 -10.48 -2.29
CA LEU A 147 3.62 -11.39 -3.42
C LEU A 147 3.50 -10.62 -4.74
N PRO A 148 4.23 -11.02 -5.79
CA PRO A 148 4.10 -10.40 -7.10
C PRO A 148 2.79 -10.88 -7.75
N LEU A 149 1.72 -10.11 -7.60
CA LEU A 149 0.40 -10.47 -8.13
C LEU A 149 -0.01 -9.50 -9.23
N ILE A 150 -0.05 -8.21 -8.91
CA ILE A 150 -0.59 -7.16 -9.76
C ILE A 150 0.35 -6.90 -10.93
N SER A 151 1.65 -6.74 -10.69
CA SER A 151 2.60 -6.43 -11.77
C SER A 151 2.69 -7.55 -12.81
N PRO A 152 2.85 -8.85 -12.44
CA PRO A 152 2.85 -9.93 -13.43
C PRO A 152 1.53 -10.05 -14.19
N LEU A 153 0.38 -9.92 -13.51
CA LEU A 153 -0.93 -10.00 -14.16
C LEU A 153 -1.11 -8.85 -15.16
N LYS A 154 -0.67 -7.64 -14.81
CA LYS A 154 -0.69 -6.48 -15.70
C LYS A 154 0.18 -6.72 -16.93
N GLU A 155 1.41 -7.20 -16.75
CA GLU A 155 2.34 -7.49 -17.85
C GLU A 155 1.81 -8.58 -18.80
N MET A 156 1.24 -9.66 -18.26
CA MET A 156 0.58 -10.71 -19.06
C MET A 156 -0.56 -10.14 -19.91
N VAL A 157 -1.40 -9.31 -19.30
CA VAL A 157 -2.54 -8.69 -20.00
C VAL A 157 -2.09 -7.65 -21.02
N GLU A 158 -0.99 -6.93 -20.79
CA GLU A 158 -0.40 -5.97 -21.74
C GLU A 158 0.24 -6.67 -22.94
N THR A 159 0.86 -7.83 -22.72
CA THR A 159 1.47 -8.66 -23.79
C THR A 159 0.44 -9.45 -24.61
N GLY A 160 -0.84 -9.43 -24.22
CA GLY A 160 -1.96 -9.97 -24.98
C GLY A 160 -2.56 -11.25 -24.42
N ASP A 161 -2.08 -11.72 -23.27
CA ASP A 161 -2.67 -12.86 -22.58
C ASP A 161 -4.06 -12.52 -22.03
N LYS A 162 -4.89 -13.54 -21.84
CA LYS A 162 -6.25 -13.43 -21.32
C LYS A 162 -6.37 -14.26 -20.06
N VAL A 163 -6.50 -13.58 -18.93
CA VAL A 163 -6.80 -14.23 -17.66
C VAL A 163 -8.19 -14.87 -17.75
N VAL A 164 -8.25 -16.20 -17.67
CA VAL A 164 -9.51 -16.97 -17.72
C VAL A 164 -10.09 -17.15 -16.31
N GLN A 165 -9.23 -17.38 -15.32
CA GLN A 165 -9.63 -17.71 -13.96
C GLN A 165 -8.49 -17.39 -12.99
N ILE A 166 -8.85 -16.88 -11.81
CA ILE A 166 -7.93 -16.67 -10.67
C ILE A 166 -8.57 -17.35 -9.47
N GLU A 167 -7.83 -18.24 -8.82
CA GLU A 167 -8.22 -18.87 -7.56
C GLU A 167 -7.08 -18.77 -6.57
N GLY A 168 -7.39 -18.60 -5.28
CA GLY A 168 -6.37 -18.51 -4.26
C GLY A 168 -6.92 -18.17 -2.88
N ILE A 169 -6.01 -18.18 -1.91
CA ILE A 169 -6.28 -17.80 -0.53
C ILE A 169 -5.65 -16.42 -0.29
N PHE A 170 -6.49 -15.41 -0.10
CA PHE A 170 -6.07 -14.00 -0.08
C PHE A 170 -6.12 -13.35 1.30
N SER A 171 -6.41 -14.12 2.35
CA SER A 171 -6.35 -13.68 3.75
C SER A 171 -5.42 -14.61 4.53
N GLY A 172 -4.38 -14.05 5.14
CA GLY A 172 -3.44 -14.80 5.97
C GLY A 172 -4.12 -15.40 7.20
N THR A 173 -4.99 -14.62 7.85
CA THR A 173 -5.74 -15.05 9.02
C THR A 173 -6.70 -16.20 8.70
N LEU A 174 -7.49 -16.08 7.63
CA LEU A 174 -8.37 -17.17 7.20
C LEU A 174 -7.57 -18.38 6.74
N SER A 175 -6.44 -18.18 6.04
CA SER A 175 -5.55 -19.28 5.66
C SER A 175 -5.09 -20.06 6.87
N TYR A 176 -4.61 -19.37 7.92
CA TYR A 176 -4.17 -20.02 9.15
C TYR A 176 -5.32 -20.80 9.80
N ILE A 177 -6.47 -20.16 10.00
CA ILE A 177 -7.62 -20.77 10.66
C ILE A 177 -8.06 -22.05 9.92
N PHE A 178 -8.20 -22.00 8.59
CA PHE A 178 -8.65 -23.16 7.82
C PHE A 178 -7.59 -24.26 7.70
N ASN A 179 -6.30 -23.89 7.62
CA ASN A 179 -5.21 -24.87 7.61
C ASN A 179 -5.09 -25.64 8.93
N GLU A 180 -5.44 -25.02 10.06
CA GLU A 180 -5.49 -25.71 11.36
C GLU A 180 -6.83 -26.45 11.56
N PHE A 181 -7.93 -25.88 11.08
CA PHE A 181 -9.27 -26.42 11.31
C PHE A 181 -9.59 -27.64 10.44
N SER A 182 -9.26 -27.57 9.15
CA SER A 182 -9.60 -28.58 8.16
C SER A 182 -8.33 -29.17 7.57
N THR A 183 -7.86 -30.24 8.20
CA THR A 183 -6.69 -31.00 7.72
C THR A 183 -7.15 -32.32 7.09
N ILE A 184 -6.23 -33.00 6.39
CA ILE A 184 -6.49 -34.34 5.85
C ILE A 184 -6.79 -35.34 6.99
N GLN A 185 -6.26 -35.06 8.19
CA GLN A 185 -6.34 -35.95 9.34
C GLN A 185 -7.59 -35.61 10.15
N PRO A 186 -8.38 -36.61 10.57
CA PRO A 186 -9.53 -36.34 11.43
C PRO A 186 -9.08 -35.64 12.70
N ASN A 187 -9.67 -34.47 12.96
CA ASN A 187 -9.46 -33.72 14.18
C ASN A 187 -10.83 -33.33 14.77
N THR A 188 -10.86 -33.07 16.08
CA THR A 188 -12.05 -32.63 16.81
C THR A 188 -11.94 -31.17 17.24
N ALA A 189 -11.01 -30.42 16.64
CA ALA A 189 -10.77 -29.04 16.98
C ALA A 189 -12.00 -28.19 16.63
N LYS A 190 -12.43 -27.35 17.57
CA LYS A 190 -13.54 -26.44 17.31
C LYS A 190 -13.02 -25.20 16.62
N PHE A 191 -13.74 -24.72 15.60
CA PHE A 191 -13.42 -23.48 14.89
C PHE A 191 -13.14 -22.31 15.86
N SER A 192 -14.00 -22.14 16.87
CA SER A 192 -13.84 -21.09 17.88
C SER A 192 -12.54 -21.18 18.68
N GLN A 193 -12.02 -22.39 18.93
CA GLN A 193 -10.76 -22.56 19.64
C GLN A 193 -9.59 -22.10 18.79
N ILE A 194 -9.59 -22.43 17.50
CA ILE A 194 -8.54 -22.03 16.57
C ILE A 194 -8.54 -20.52 16.35
N VAL A 195 -9.71 -19.89 16.26
CA VAL A 195 -9.83 -18.42 16.21
C VAL A 195 -9.23 -17.79 17.48
N SER A 196 -9.50 -18.35 18.66
CA SER A 196 -8.89 -17.86 19.91
C SER A 196 -7.37 -18.00 19.90
N VAL A 197 -6.83 -19.14 19.43
CA VAL A 197 -5.38 -19.35 19.30
C VAL A 197 -4.77 -18.37 18.29
N ALA A 198 -5.41 -18.17 17.14
CA ALA A 198 -4.96 -17.20 16.14
C ALA A 198 -4.88 -15.78 16.75
N LYS A 199 -5.85 -15.40 17.57
CA LYS A 199 -5.84 -14.12 18.30
C LYS A 199 -4.71 -14.03 19.31
N GLU A 200 -4.48 -15.08 20.09
CA GLU A 200 -3.39 -15.14 21.07
C GLU A 200 -2.00 -15.05 20.41
N LEU A 201 -1.84 -15.63 19.23
CA LEU A 201 -0.62 -15.56 18.41
C LEU A 201 -0.46 -14.22 17.67
N GLY A 202 -1.48 -13.35 17.70
CA GLY A 202 -1.47 -12.06 17.00
C GLY A 202 -1.63 -12.20 15.48
N TYR A 203 -2.26 -13.28 15.01
CA TYR A 203 -2.56 -13.52 13.59
C TYR A 203 -3.91 -12.94 13.16
N THR A 204 -4.70 -12.41 14.09
CA THR A 204 -5.95 -11.68 13.80
C THR A 204 -5.75 -10.19 14.02
N GLU A 205 -6.65 -9.39 13.47
CA GLU A 205 -6.88 -8.02 13.93
C GLU A 205 -7.31 -8.01 15.42
N PRO A 206 -7.25 -6.85 16.12
CA PRO A 206 -7.66 -6.75 17.52
C PRO A 206 -9.06 -7.31 17.79
N ASP A 207 -9.95 -7.16 16.80
CA ASP A 207 -11.24 -7.82 16.72
C ASP A 207 -11.26 -8.85 15.57
N PRO A 208 -11.27 -10.17 15.85
CA PRO A 208 -11.29 -11.20 14.80
C PRO A 208 -12.47 -11.12 13.84
N ARG A 209 -13.55 -10.39 14.19
CA ARG A 209 -14.68 -10.17 13.27
C ARG A 209 -14.27 -9.41 12.01
N ASP A 210 -13.22 -8.60 12.11
CA ASP A 210 -12.71 -7.84 10.98
C ASP A 210 -12.05 -8.74 9.92
N ASP A 211 -11.47 -9.87 10.34
CA ASP A 211 -10.95 -10.91 9.43
C ASP A 211 -12.05 -11.85 8.93
N LEU A 212 -12.94 -12.28 9.84
CA LEU A 212 -13.96 -13.29 9.57
C LEU A 212 -15.11 -12.80 8.68
N ASN A 213 -15.29 -11.48 8.55
CA ASN A 213 -16.31 -10.90 7.68
C ASN A 213 -15.98 -11.01 6.18
N GLY A 214 -14.76 -11.45 5.82
CA GLY A 214 -14.33 -11.65 4.44
C GLY A 214 -14.06 -10.37 3.64
N LEU A 215 -14.01 -9.21 4.28
CA LEU A 215 -13.79 -7.92 3.62
C LEU A 215 -12.47 -7.89 2.85
N ASP A 216 -11.40 -8.48 3.39
CA ASP A 216 -10.11 -8.58 2.71
C ASP A 216 -10.17 -9.40 1.41
N VAL A 217 -10.96 -10.48 1.42
CA VAL A 217 -11.20 -11.32 0.23
C VAL A 217 -12.06 -10.57 -0.77
N ALA A 218 -13.10 -9.87 -0.32
CA ALA A 218 -13.94 -9.03 -1.18
C ALA A 218 -13.13 -7.89 -1.82
N GLN A 219 -12.19 -7.29 -1.11
CA GLN A 219 -11.31 -6.26 -1.66
C GLN A 219 -10.38 -6.83 -2.72
N PHE A 220 -9.81 -8.02 -2.53
CA PHE A 220 -9.05 -8.72 -3.58
C PHE A 220 -9.89 -8.85 -4.86
N TYR A 221 -11.15 -9.28 -4.71
CA TYR A 221 -12.07 -9.42 -5.84
C TYR A 221 -12.32 -8.09 -6.56
N ILE A 222 -12.62 -7.01 -5.82
CA ILE A 222 -12.89 -5.68 -6.40
C ILE A 222 -11.65 -5.14 -7.12
N LEU A 223 -10.47 -5.31 -6.52
CA LEU A 223 -9.20 -4.87 -7.07
C LEU A 223 -8.87 -5.58 -8.37
N SER A 224 -8.97 -6.91 -8.33
CA SER A 224 -8.74 -7.74 -9.49
C SER A 224 -9.76 -7.43 -10.59
N ASN A 225 -11.04 -7.26 -10.24
CA ASN A 225 -12.05 -6.86 -11.21
C ASN A 225 -11.71 -5.49 -11.82
N SER A 226 -11.31 -4.50 -11.02
CA SER A 226 -10.92 -3.18 -11.55
C SER A 226 -9.72 -3.24 -12.50
N LEU A 227 -8.78 -4.16 -12.26
CA LEU A 227 -7.66 -4.44 -13.17
C LEU A 227 -8.10 -5.04 -14.51
N PHE A 228 -9.12 -5.91 -14.52
CA PHE A 228 -9.48 -6.70 -15.70
C PHE A 228 -10.81 -6.30 -16.38
N ASN A 229 -11.65 -5.47 -15.76
CA ASN A 229 -12.96 -5.11 -16.29
C ASN A 229 -12.86 -4.20 -17.53
N SER A 230 -11.73 -3.51 -17.72
CA SER A 230 -11.40 -2.83 -18.98
C SER A 230 -11.26 -3.78 -20.18
N LYS A 231 -11.19 -5.11 -19.94
CA LYS A 231 -11.03 -6.15 -20.98
C LYS A 231 -12.05 -7.31 -20.90
N GLY A 232 -13.11 -7.20 -20.09
CA GLY A 232 -14.24 -8.14 -20.09
C GLY A 232 -14.00 -9.49 -19.39
N ILE A 233 -13.10 -9.54 -18.41
CA ILE A 233 -12.77 -10.76 -17.65
C ILE A 233 -13.67 -10.87 -16.41
N ARG A 234 -14.32 -12.02 -16.21
CA ARG A 234 -15.03 -12.36 -14.97
C ARG A 234 -14.07 -13.07 -14.03
N ILE A 235 -13.97 -12.56 -12.81
CA ILE A 235 -13.41 -13.29 -11.68
C ILE A 235 -14.59 -13.99 -11.01
N CYS A 236 -14.43 -15.28 -10.71
CA CYS A 236 -15.41 -16.08 -9.98
C CYS A 236 -14.98 -16.20 -8.52
#